data_AF-D9PHP0-F1
#
_entry.id   AF-D9PHP0-F1
#
_cell.length_a   1.000
_cell.length_b   1.000
_cell.length_c   1.000
_cell.angle_alpha   90.00
_cell.angle_beta   90.00
_cell.angle_gamma   90.00
#
_symmetry.space_group_name_H-M   'P 1'
#
loop_
_entity.id
_entity.type
_entity.pdbx_description
1 polymer ?
#
loop_
_entity_poly.entity_id
_entity_poly.type
_entity_poly.pdbx_seq_one_letter_code
_entity_poly.pdbx_strand_id
1 'polypeptide(L)'
;MGDACNMADLERFMRSKAGMGHLDEIVAMLKGHRIVDVSFTNEVCCIATTLHLDDGTTFELWQPSLEVDALREQFADVLEEEYYKDYPNRRKKVDS
;
A
#
# COMPACT_ATOMS: atom_id res chain seq x y z
N MET A 1 7.30 8.80 -16.92
CA MET A 1 8.33 8.50 -15.90
C MET A 1 7.80 8.61 -14.47
N GLY A 2 6.62 9.21 -14.20
CA GLY A 2 6.01 9.21 -12.86
C GLY A 2 5.32 7.90 -12.50
N ASP A 3 4.59 7.30 -13.44
CA ASP A 3 3.74 6.12 -13.22
C ASP A 3 4.52 4.90 -12.71
N ALA A 4 5.72 4.65 -13.26
CA ALA A 4 6.57 3.54 -12.83
C ALA A 4 7.14 3.74 -11.41
N CYS A 5 7.46 4.98 -11.03
CA CYS A 5 7.91 5.30 -9.68
C CYS A 5 6.74 5.16 -8.69
N ASN A 6 5.55 5.61 -9.08
CA ASN A 6 4.36 5.47 -8.25
C ASN A 6 4.04 4.00 -7.98
N MET A 7 3.94 3.17 -9.03
CA MET A 7 3.69 1.74 -8.86
C MET A 7 4.75 1.08 -7.97
N ALA A 8 6.04 1.41 -8.13
CA ALA A 8 7.09 0.85 -7.30
C ALA A 8 6.95 1.24 -5.81
N ASP A 9 6.55 2.48 -5.51
CA ASP A 9 6.32 2.92 -4.13
C ASP A 9 5.10 2.23 -3.52
N LEU A 10 4.03 2.03 -4.30
CA LEU A 10 2.86 1.28 -3.85
C LEU A 10 3.19 -0.20 -3.60
N GLU A 11 3.99 -0.84 -4.46
CA GLU A 11 4.47 -2.21 -4.22
C GLU A 11 5.35 -2.30 -2.96
N ARG A 12 6.24 -1.32 -2.75
CA ARG A 12 7.06 -1.21 -1.53
C ARG A 12 6.19 -1.09 -0.30
N PHE A 13 5.16 -0.25 -0.36
CA PHE A 13 4.22 -0.11 0.73
C PHE A 13 3.50 -1.43 1.04
N MET A 14 2.89 -2.06 0.02
CA MET A 14 2.09 -3.28 0.17
C MET A 14 2.89 -4.49 0.69
N ARG A 15 4.20 -4.54 0.45
CA ARG A 15 5.07 -5.61 0.99
C ARG A 15 5.74 -5.26 2.32
N SER A 16 5.78 -3.98 2.68
CA SER A 16 6.42 -3.53 3.92
C SER A 16 5.61 -4.00 5.13
N LYS A 17 6.30 -4.26 6.25
CA LYS A 17 5.62 -4.67 7.49
C LYS A 17 4.65 -3.59 7.99
N ALA A 18 5.04 -2.32 7.90
CA ALA A 18 4.21 -1.21 8.33
C ALA A 18 3.00 -1.01 7.41
N GLY A 19 3.19 -1.10 6.09
CA GLY A 19 2.10 -1.01 5.12
C GLY A 19 1.12 -2.17 5.23
N MET A 20 1.59 -3.42 5.36
CA MET A 20 0.71 -4.56 5.66
C MET A 20 -0.07 -4.36 6.96
N GLY A 21 0.56 -3.84 8.02
CA GLY A 21 -0.14 -3.53 9.27
C GLY A 21 -1.25 -2.48 9.09
N HIS A 22 -0.99 -1.43 8.31
CA HIS A 22 -2.00 -0.42 8.00
C HIS A 22 -3.15 -0.98 7.15
N LEU A 23 -2.84 -1.83 6.17
CA LEU A 23 -3.85 -2.51 5.36
C LEU A 23 -4.69 -3.48 6.22
N ASP A 24 -4.07 -4.20 7.16
CA ASP A 24 -4.77 -5.07 8.11
C ASP A 24 -5.71 -4.28 9.04
N GLU A 25 -5.31 -3.08 9.48
CA GLU A 25 -6.19 -2.18 10.22
C GLU A 25 -7.41 -1.76 9.38
N ILE A 26 -7.21 -1.44 8.10
CA ILE A 26 -8.30 -1.13 7.17
C ILE A 26 -9.22 -2.34 7.00
N VAL A 27 -8.66 -3.54 6.82
CA VAL A 27 -9.42 -4.80 6.75
C VAL A 27 -10.25 -4.99 8.03
N ALA A 28 -9.67 -4.77 9.20
CA ALA A 28 -10.36 -4.91 10.48
C ALA A 28 -11.49 -3.89 10.66
N MET A 29 -11.32 -2.66 10.15
CA MET A 29 -12.35 -1.62 10.16
C MET A 29 -13.51 -1.91 9.20
N LEU A 30 -13.22 -2.53 8.05
CA LEU A 30 -14.20 -2.79 7.01
C LEU A 30 -14.91 -4.14 7.17
N LYS A 31 -14.21 -5.17 7.66
CA LYS A 31 -14.79 -6.49 7.89
C LYS A 31 -15.91 -6.39 8.93
N GLY A 32 -17.03 -7.02 8.62
CA GLY A 32 -18.23 -6.99 9.44
C GLY A 32 -19.21 -8.05 8.97
N HIS A 33 -20.49 -7.91 9.33
CA HIS A 33 -21.48 -8.94 9.01
C HIS A 33 -21.67 -9.17 7.50
N ARG A 34 -21.52 -8.13 6.67
CA ARG A 34 -21.80 -8.20 5.22
C ARG A 34 -20.54 -8.30 4.36
N ILE A 35 -19.43 -7.74 4.82
CA ILE A 35 -18.14 -7.77 4.10
C ILE A 35 -17.36 -8.98 4.60
N VAL A 36 -17.28 -10.02 3.77
CA VAL A 36 -16.62 -11.28 4.11
C VAL A 36 -15.14 -11.25 3.78
N ASP A 37 -14.74 -10.50 2.76
CA ASP A 37 -13.35 -10.34 2.40
C ASP A 37 -13.01 -8.95 1.86
N VAL A 38 -11.74 -8.59 1.98
CA VAL A 38 -11.19 -7.30 1.51
C VAL A 38 -9.85 -7.59 0.87
N SER A 39 -9.68 -7.20 -0.39
CA SER A 39 -8.45 -7.35 -1.15
C SER A 39 -7.93 -6.01 -1.64
N PHE A 40 -6.60 -5.89 -1.76
CA PHE A 40 -5.95 -4.68 -2.22
C PHE A 40 -5.19 -4.93 -3.52
N THR A 41 -5.32 -4.01 -4.46
CA THR A 41 -4.62 -4.06 -5.75
C THR A 41 -3.84 -2.78 -5.96
N ASN A 42 -2.61 -2.90 -6.44
CA ASN A 42 -1.81 -1.75 -6.82
C ASN A 42 -2.31 -1.20 -8.17
N GLU A 43 -2.75 0.06 -8.16
CA GLU A 43 -3.09 0.83 -9.35
C GLU A 43 -2.09 1.97 -9.54
N VAL A 44 -2.01 2.55 -10.74
CA VAL A 44 -0.95 3.51 -11.12
C VAL A 44 -0.76 4.69 -10.13
N CYS A 45 -1.83 5.12 -9.46
CA CYS A 45 -1.81 6.27 -8.54
C CYS A 45 -2.29 5.97 -7.11
N CYS A 46 -2.79 4.76 -6.82
CA CYS A 46 -3.34 4.42 -5.52
C CYS A 46 -3.39 2.90 -5.29
N ILE A 47 -3.69 2.49 -4.06
CA ILE A 47 -4.07 1.11 -3.77
C ILE A 47 -5.59 1.03 -3.80
N ALA A 48 -6.14 0.29 -4.76
CA ALA A 48 -7.56 0.02 -4.85
C ALA A 48 -7.99 -1.00 -3.80
N THR A 49 -9.09 -0.72 -3.11
CA THR A 49 -9.67 -1.61 -2.10
C THR A 49 -10.91 -2.28 -2.70
N THR A 50 -10.88 -3.59 -2.86
CA THR A 50 -12.04 -4.38 -3.30
C THR A 50 -12.68 -5.05 -2.10
N LEU A 51 -13.97 -4.80 -1.89
CA LEU A 51 -14.80 -5.45 -0.88
C LEU A 51 -15.56 -6.61 -1.52
N HIS A 52 -15.51 -7.77 -0.89
CA HIS A 52 -16.30 -8.94 -1.26
C HIS A 52 -17.38 -9.14 -0.21
N LEU A 53 -18.64 -9.17 -0.65
CA LEU A 53 -19.80 -9.32 0.22
C LEU A 53 -20.25 -10.78 0.29
N ASP A 54 -20.98 -11.11 1.35
CA ASP A 54 -21.57 -12.44 1.57
C ASP A 54 -22.58 -12.87 0.50
N ASP A 55 -23.22 -11.91 -0.17
CA ASP A 55 -24.14 -12.13 -1.30
C ASP A 55 -23.41 -12.36 -2.64
N GLY A 56 -22.07 -12.39 -2.65
CA GLY A 56 -21.23 -12.57 -3.82
C GLY A 56 -21.00 -11.29 -4.64
N THR A 57 -21.53 -10.15 -4.19
CA THR A 57 -21.28 -8.85 -4.81
C THR A 57 -19.87 -8.34 -4.48
N THR A 58 -19.25 -7.64 -5.43
CA THR A 58 -17.97 -6.98 -5.24
C THR A 58 -18.09 -5.47 -5.44
N PHE A 59 -17.47 -4.69 -4.56
CA PHE A 59 -17.36 -3.23 -4.71
C PHE A 59 -15.90 -2.80 -4.70
N GLU A 60 -15.54 -1.93 -5.63
CA GLU A 60 -14.23 -1.27 -5.61
C GLU A 60 -14.38 0.14 -5.02
N LEU A 61 -13.47 0.46 -4.10
CA LEU A 61 -13.42 1.73 -3.39
C LEU A 61 -12.02 2.31 -3.50
N TRP A 62 -11.95 3.61 -3.76
CA TRP A 62 -10.71 4.35 -3.83
C TRP A 62 -10.67 5.30 -2.63
N GLN A 63 -9.68 5.11 -1.76
CA GLN A 63 -9.56 5.86 -0.52
C GLN A 63 -8.44 6.88 -0.66
N PRO A 64 -8.66 8.17 -0.37
CA PRO A 64 -7.62 9.20 -0.46
C PRO A 64 -6.39 8.89 0.40
N SER A 65 -6.56 8.18 1.52
CA SER A 65 -5.46 7.73 2.39
C SER A 65 -4.54 6.69 1.75
N LEU A 66 -4.98 6.04 0.67
CA LEU A 66 -4.23 5.04 -0.09
C LEU A 66 -3.72 5.58 -1.45
N GLU A 67 -3.84 6.88 -1.68
CA GLU A 67 -3.20 7.53 -2.83
C GLU A 67 -1.68 7.63 -2.61
N VAL A 68 -0.92 7.54 -3.70
CA VAL A 68 0.54 7.51 -3.65
C VAL A 68 1.13 8.71 -2.91
N ASP A 69 0.54 9.90 -3.05
CA ASP A 69 1.04 11.11 -2.40
C ASP A 69 0.78 11.09 -0.88
N ALA A 70 -0.38 10.60 -0.46
CA ALA A 70 -0.69 10.41 0.97
C ALA A 70 0.23 9.36 1.60
N LEU A 71 0.51 8.25 0.89
CA LEU A 71 1.41 7.22 1.36
C LEU A 71 2.87 7.72 1.45
N ARG A 72 3.31 8.54 0.50
CA ARG A 72 4.63 9.19 0.56
C ARG A 72 4.75 10.17 1.71
N GLU A 73 3.68 10.87 2.05
CA GLU A 73 3.69 11.80 3.19
C GLU A 73 3.72 11.04 4.53
N GLN A 74 2.89 10.01 4.68
CA GLN A 74 2.71 9.31 5.96
C GLN A 74 3.76 8.21 6.22
N PHE A 75 4.27 7.60 5.16
CA PHE A 75 5.13 6.42 5.22
C PHE A 75 6.46 6.61 4.47
N ALA A 76 6.94 7.86 4.35
CA ALA A 76 8.21 8.20 3.69
C ALA A 76 9.37 7.30 4.14
N ASP A 77 9.55 7.15 5.45
CA ASP A 77 10.64 6.36 6.04
C ASP A 77 10.53 4.87 5.67
N VAL A 78 9.31 4.32 5.66
CA VAL A 78 9.04 2.93 5.29
C VAL A 78 9.36 2.68 3.82
N LEU A 79 8.93 3.60 2.95
CA LEU A 79 9.20 3.53 1.52
C LEU A 79 10.69 3.65 1.23
N GLU A 80 11.40 4.53 1.95
CA GLU A 80 12.85 4.67 1.83
C GLU A 80 13.57 3.40 2.30
N GLU A 81 13.18 2.81 3.43
CA GLU A 81 13.76 1.55 3.91
C GLU A 81 13.57 0.42 2.90
N GLU A 82 12.37 0.26 2.36
CA GLU A 82 12.06 -0.71 1.32
C GLU A 82 12.80 -0.42 0.01
N TYR A 83 12.99 0.84 -0.35
CA TYR A 83 13.78 1.25 -1.51
C TYR A 83 15.23 0.79 -1.39
N TYR A 84 15.85 0.94 -0.21
CA TYR A 84 17.22 0.46 0.01
C TYR A 84 17.32 -1.06 0.07
N LYS A 85 16.23 -1.80 0.29
CA LYS A 85 16.21 -3.26 0.11
C LYS A 85 16.29 -3.64 -1.36
N ASP A 86 15.61 -2.90 -2.25
CA ASP A 86 15.73 -3.09 -3.70
C ASP A 86 17.12 -2.67 -4.22
N TYR A 87 17.66 -1.58 -3.67
CA TYR A 87 18.90 -0.96 -4.12
C TYR A 87 19.90 -0.80 -2.97
N PRO A 88 20.45 -1.89 -2.41
CA PRO A 88 21.35 -1.83 -1.25
C PRO A 88 22.61 -1.01 -1.53
N ASN A 89 23.09 -1.02 -2.78
CA ASN A 89 24.27 -0.27 -3.22
C ASN A 89 24.06 1.25 -3.27
N ARG A 90 22.81 1.74 -3.19
CA ARG A 90 22.48 3.17 -3.17
C ARG A 90 22.38 3.74 -1.76
N ARG A 91 22.35 2.89 -0.74
CA ARG A 91 22.46 3.33 0.64
C ARG A 91 23.83 3.98 0.79
N LYS A 92 23.87 5.28 1.10
CA LYS A 92 25.14 5.98 1.33
C LYS A 92 25.94 5.15 2.33
N LYS A 93 27.09 4.64 1.90
CA LYS A 93 28.06 4.09 2.83
C LYS A 93 28.43 5.27 3.72
N VAL A 94 28.08 5.17 5.00
CA VAL A 94 28.68 6.04 6.00
C VAL A 94 30.12 5.58 6.06
N ASP A 95 30.98 6.19 5.23
CA ASP A 95 32.43 6.06 5.36
C ASP A 95 32.77 6.48 6.79
N SER A 96 33.12 5.48 7.61
CA SER A 96 33.66 5.65 8.97
C SER A 96 35.17 5.80 8.92
#